data_AF-V4P3H0-F1
#
_entry.id   AF-V4P3H0-F1
#
_cell.length_a   1.000
_cell.length_b   1.000
_cell.length_c   1.000
_cell.angle_alpha   90.00
_cell.angle_beta   90.00
_cell.angle_gamma   90.00
#
_symmetry.space_group_name_H-M   'P 1'
#
loop_
_entity.id
_entity.type
_entity.pdbx_description
1 polymer ?
#
loop_
_entity_poly.entity_id
_entity_poly.type
_entity_poly.pdbx_seq_one_letter_code
_entity_poly.pdbx_strand_id
1 'polypeptide(L)'
;MRQFTINCVVLLALTTPVMAAATCKPSPKVSAYLNTQPSWHIRSHHQLSSDDRTLWQRYRPDSCLGLAQADLSGNGHLSSALVLEKGEQTRLIILLERQGKLEEKPIKAQGRYVVHTAQPGVTYEFKTRKRYDLKHQSFVFEVMEARAEQYYWRDGKLSSILITD
;
A
#
# COMPACT_ATOMS: atom_id res chain seq x y z
N MET A 1 -54.63 -43.95 18.37
CA MET A 1 -53.29 -43.49 17.97
C MET A 1 -53.43 -42.08 17.38
N ARG A 2 -52.88 -41.05 18.02
CA ARG A 2 -52.92 -39.66 17.54
C ARG A 2 -51.52 -39.28 17.07
N GLN A 3 -51.38 -38.93 15.79
CA GLN A 3 -50.14 -38.41 15.21
C GLN A 3 -50.09 -36.89 15.45
N PHE A 4 -49.00 -36.41 16.05
CA PHE A 4 -48.65 -35.00 16.12
C PHE A 4 -47.56 -34.73 15.07
N THR A 5 -47.87 -33.92 14.07
CA THR A 5 -46.91 -33.38 13.11
C THR A 5 -46.34 -32.08 13.67
N ILE A 6 -45.05 -32.11 14.02
CA ILE A 6 -44.28 -30.92 14.44
C ILE A 6 -43.68 -30.30 13.17
N ASN A 7 -44.18 -29.12 12.79
CA ASN A 7 -43.59 -28.29 11.76
C ASN A 7 -42.33 -27.60 12.33
N CYS A 8 -41.15 -28.10 11.95
CA CYS A 8 -39.89 -27.39 12.17
C CYS A 8 -39.72 -26.29 11.10
N VAL A 9 -40.01 -25.05 11.48
CA VAL A 9 -39.66 -23.86 10.69
C VAL A 9 -38.16 -23.64 10.84
N VAL A 10 -37.39 -23.94 9.80
CA VAL A 10 -35.95 -23.64 9.72
C VAL A 10 -35.81 -22.17 9.31
N LEU A 11 -35.47 -21.30 10.27
CA LEU A 11 -35.04 -19.92 10.00
C LEU A 11 -33.61 -19.96 9.42
N LEU A 12 -33.47 -19.81 8.11
CA LEU A 12 -32.19 -19.54 7.45
C LEU A 12 -31.76 -18.10 7.75
N ALA A 13 -30.88 -17.92 8.71
CA ALA A 13 -30.19 -16.66 8.94
C ALA A 13 -29.17 -16.41 7.81
N LEU A 14 -29.51 -15.51 6.88
CA LEU A 14 -28.60 -14.99 5.86
C LEU A 14 -27.52 -14.13 6.56
N THR A 15 -26.39 -14.73 6.93
CA THR A 15 -25.21 -13.98 7.36
C THR A 15 -24.55 -13.36 6.13
N THR A 16 -24.79 -12.08 5.89
CA THR A 16 -23.98 -11.33 4.91
C THR A 16 -22.58 -11.15 5.50
N PRO A 17 -21.51 -11.60 4.81
CA PRO A 17 -20.16 -11.33 5.27
C PRO A 17 -19.93 -9.82 5.19
N VAL A 18 -19.77 -9.18 6.35
CA VAL A 18 -19.28 -7.81 6.44
C VAL A 18 -17.81 -7.88 6.01
N MET A 19 -17.54 -7.52 4.76
CA MET A 19 -16.19 -7.27 4.28
C MET A 19 -15.66 -6.05 5.03
N ALA A 20 -14.84 -6.29 6.06
CA ALA A 20 -14.15 -5.23 6.77
C ALA A 20 -13.18 -4.56 5.79
N ALA A 21 -13.49 -3.33 5.37
CA ALA A 21 -12.57 -2.53 4.58
C ALA A 21 -11.24 -2.42 5.34
N ALA A 22 -10.12 -2.66 4.66
CA ALA A 22 -8.79 -2.54 5.25
C ALA A 22 -8.63 -1.15 5.87
N THR A 23 -8.61 -1.09 7.20
CA THR A 23 -8.43 0.17 7.92
C THR A 23 -6.99 0.61 7.75
N CYS A 24 -6.79 1.71 7.03
CA CYS A 24 -5.50 2.37 6.87
C CYS A 24 -5.05 3.02 8.16
N LYS A 25 -4.53 2.19 9.06
CA LYS A 25 -4.06 2.62 10.37
C LYS A 25 -2.53 2.78 10.33
N PRO A 26 -2.00 4.02 10.28
CA PRO A 26 -0.57 4.25 10.41
C PRO A 26 -0.05 3.75 11.76
N SER A 27 1.23 3.34 11.79
CA SER A 27 1.90 3.00 13.03
C SER A 27 2.04 4.25 13.93
N PRO A 28 2.24 4.11 15.25
CA PRO A 28 2.41 5.27 16.14
C PRO A 28 3.51 6.24 15.69
N LYS A 29 4.61 5.72 15.15
CA LYS A 29 5.71 6.54 14.61
C LYS A 29 5.29 7.33 13.36
N VAL A 30 4.57 6.69 12.45
CA VAL A 30 4.04 7.35 11.24
C VAL A 30 2.97 8.38 11.62
N SER A 31 2.08 8.07 12.56
CA SER A 31 1.12 9.04 13.10
C SER A 31 1.81 10.25 13.71
N ALA A 32 2.87 10.04 14.51
CA ALA A 32 3.65 11.12 15.08
C ALA A 32 4.31 11.99 14.00
N TYR A 33 4.86 11.38 12.94
CA TYR A 33 5.36 12.10 11.77
C TYR A 33 4.26 12.95 11.11
N LEU A 34 3.09 12.37 10.83
CA LEU A 34 1.98 13.07 10.19
C LEU A 34 1.46 14.25 11.02
N ASN A 35 1.47 14.14 12.35
CA ASN A 35 1.10 15.24 13.23
C ASN A 35 2.04 16.46 13.11
N THR A 36 3.27 16.28 12.63
CA THR A 36 4.17 17.41 12.30
C THR A 36 3.86 18.06 10.95
N GLN A 37 2.97 17.46 10.16
CA GLN A 37 2.58 17.85 8.81
C GLN A 37 1.05 18.07 8.72
N PRO A 38 0.45 18.95 9.54
CA PRO A 38 -1.01 18.98 9.77
C PRO A 38 -1.86 19.30 8.54
N SER A 39 -1.29 19.89 7.49
CA SER A 39 -1.99 20.16 6.23
C SER A 39 -1.91 19.02 5.21
N TRP A 40 -1.19 17.95 5.53
CA TRP A 40 -0.98 16.79 4.67
C TRP A 40 -1.73 15.60 5.23
N HIS A 41 -2.45 14.87 4.38
CA HIS A 41 -3.13 13.64 4.76
C HIS A 41 -2.74 12.49 3.83
N ILE A 42 -2.81 11.27 4.35
CA ILE A 42 -2.62 10.06 3.55
C ILE A 42 -3.71 10.00 2.47
N ARG A 43 -3.31 9.70 1.24
CA ARG A 43 -4.23 9.48 0.13
C ARG A 43 -5.27 8.39 0.46
N SER A 44 -6.52 8.71 0.19
CA SER A 44 -7.72 7.90 0.41
C SER A 44 -8.39 7.52 -0.91
N HIS A 45 -9.33 6.57 -0.86
CA HIS A 45 -10.05 6.09 -2.04
C HIS A 45 -10.79 7.19 -2.80
N HIS A 46 -11.37 8.16 -2.10
CA HIS A 46 -12.15 9.23 -2.72
C HIS A 46 -11.34 10.11 -3.69
N GLN A 47 -10.00 10.06 -3.59
CA GLN A 47 -9.09 10.87 -4.40
C GLN A 47 -8.64 10.17 -5.69
N LEU A 48 -9.07 8.93 -5.93
CA LEU A 48 -8.91 8.23 -7.19
C LEU A 48 -10.16 8.39 -8.08
N SER A 49 -9.97 8.25 -9.40
CA SER A 49 -11.08 8.12 -10.34
C SER A 49 -11.89 6.84 -10.03
N SER A 50 -13.11 6.73 -10.57
CA SER A 50 -13.95 5.56 -10.32
C SER A 50 -13.33 4.27 -10.85
N ASP A 51 -12.68 4.36 -12.01
CA ASP A 51 -12.05 3.22 -12.68
C ASP A 51 -10.81 2.77 -11.90
N ASP A 52 -9.94 3.72 -11.53
CA ASP A 52 -8.76 3.46 -10.68
C ASP A 52 -9.14 2.82 -9.34
N ARG A 53 -10.19 3.34 -8.66
CA ARG A 53 -10.67 2.73 -7.42
C ARG A 53 -11.07 1.28 -7.62
N THR A 54 -11.78 0.99 -8.70
CA THR A 54 -12.28 -0.36 -9.02
C THR A 54 -11.11 -1.31 -9.30
N LEU A 55 -10.13 -0.85 -10.07
CA LEU A 55 -8.92 -1.61 -10.35
C LEU A 55 -8.13 -1.87 -9.06
N TRP A 56 -7.97 -0.86 -8.21
CA TRP A 56 -7.24 -1.02 -6.95
C TRP A 56 -7.93 -2.02 -6.03
N GLN A 57 -9.24 -1.87 -5.82
CA GLN A 57 -10.01 -2.80 -4.99
C GLN A 57 -9.97 -4.24 -5.53
N ARG A 58 -9.93 -4.41 -6.86
CA ARG A 58 -9.82 -5.73 -7.49
C ARG A 58 -8.43 -6.35 -7.26
N TYR A 59 -7.37 -5.59 -7.47
CA TYR A 59 -6.01 -6.13 -7.46
C TYR A 59 -5.27 -5.98 -6.12
N ARG A 60 -5.79 -5.17 -5.19
CA ARG A 60 -5.20 -4.86 -3.88
C ARG A 60 -6.30 -4.63 -2.82
N PRO A 61 -7.26 -5.55 -2.63
CA PRO A 61 -8.41 -5.34 -1.73
C PRO A 61 -8.01 -5.02 -0.29
N ASP A 62 -6.86 -5.54 0.16
CA ASP A 62 -6.38 -5.39 1.53
C ASP A 62 -5.31 -4.28 1.70
N SER A 63 -4.99 -3.54 0.62
CA SER A 63 -3.92 -2.53 0.66
C SER A 63 -4.47 -1.11 0.76
N CYS A 64 -3.73 -0.29 1.49
CA CYS A 64 -3.99 1.14 1.60
C CYS A 64 -3.35 1.91 0.46
N LEU A 65 -4.15 2.75 -0.19
CA LEU A 65 -3.72 3.53 -1.36
C LEU A 65 -2.50 4.43 -1.11
N GLY A 66 -2.49 5.09 0.05
CA GLY A 66 -1.45 6.07 0.39
C GLY A 66 -0.50 5.62 1.49
N LEU A 67 -0.55 4.36 1.91
CA LEU A 67 0.31 3.84 2.98
C LEU A 67 0.67 2.37 2.70
N ALA A 68 1.97 2.10 2.61
CA ALA A 68 2.51 0.75 2.55
C ALA A 68 3.59 0.59 3.64
N GLN A 69 3.73 -0.63 4.16
CA GLN A 69 4.78 -0.98 5.12
C GLN A 69 5.56 -2.18 4.62
N ALA A 70 6.89 -2.12 4.72
CA ALA A 70 7.77 -3.15 4.21
C ALA A 70 9.03 -3.27 5.06
N ASP A 71 9.48 -4.50 5.29
CA ASP A 71 10.85 -4.77 5.72
C ASP A 71 11.76 -4.77 4.49
N LEU A 72 12.37 -3.61 4.23
CA LEU A 72 13.23 -3.41 3.07
C LEU A 72 14.59 -4.11 3.21
N SER A 73 15.04 -4.39 4.44
CA SER A 73 16.40 -4.88 4.74
C SER A 73 16.45 -6.31 5.28
N GLY A 74 15.30 -6.94 5.54
CA GLY A 74 15.21 -8.29 6.09
C GLY A 74 15.57 -8.40 7.58
N ASN A 75 15.54 -7.29 8.32
CA ASN A 75 15.93 -7.25 9.74
C ASN A 75 14.72 -7.11 10.68
N GLY A 76 13.50 -7.22 10.17
CA GLY A 76 12.25 -7.07 10.91
C GLY A 76 11.84 -5.63 11.18
N HIS A 77 12.60 -4.62 10.75
CA HIS A 77 12.25 -3.22 10.91
C HIS A 77 11.42 -2.71 9.73
N LEU A 78 10.14 -2.40 10.00
CA LEU A 78 9.23 -1.90 8.99
C LEU A 78 9.50 -0.43 8.68
N SER A 79 9.90 -0.17 7.44
CA SER A 79 9.83 1.16 6.84
C SER A 79 8.40 1.43 6.36
N SER A 80 8.05 2.69 6.12
CA SER A 80 6.73 3.07 5.61
C SER A 80 6.86 3.94 4.36
N ALA A 81 6.07 3.67 3.34
CA ALA A 81 5.93 4.52 2.18
C ALA A 81 4.58 5.22 2.21
N LEU A 82 4.56 6.51 1.89
CA LEU A 82 3.38 7.36 1.98
C LEU A 82 3.14 8.11 0.67
N VAL A 83 1.88 8.17 0.28
CA VAL A 83 1.36 9.15 -0.68
C VAL A 83 0.54 10.15 0.11
N LEU A 84 1.03 11.39 0.18
CA LEU A 84 0.40 12.47 0.93
C LEU A 84 -0.21 13.49 -0.02
N GLU A 85 -1.36 14.03 0.35
CA GLU A 85 -2.07 15.06 -0.42
C GLU A 85 -2.26 16.34 0.40
N LYS A 86 -2.30 17.47 -0.31
CA LYS A 86 -2.70 18.79 0.20
C LYS A 86 -3.28 19.60 -0.96
N GLY A 87 -4.61 19.69 -1.05
CA GLY A 87 -5.27 20.28 -2.23
C GLY A 87 -4.86 19.53 -3.51
N GLU A 88 -4.31 20.25 -4.48
CA GLU A 88 -3.77 19.68 -5.74
C GLU A 88 -2.32 19.20 -5.64
N GLN A 89 -1.69 19.30 -4.45
CA GLN A 89 -0.31 18.90 -4.24
C GLN A 89 -0.21 17.45 -3.77
N THR A 90 0.60 16.65 -4.46
CA THR A 90 0.96 15.29 -4.04
C THR A 90 2.43 15.26 -3.59
N ARG A 91 2.71 14.55 -2.49
CA ARG A 91 4.06 14.29 -1.99
C ARG A 91 4.24 12.80 -1.75
N LEU A 92 5.29 12.24 -2.32
CA LEU A 92 5.69 10.85 -2.12
C LEU A 92 6.89 10.81 -1.18
N ILE A 93 6.81 10.00 -0.13
CA ILE A 93 7.90 9.85 0.83
C ILE A 93 8.07 8.39 1.24
N ILE A 94 9.31 8.01 1.51
CA ILE A 94 9.64 6.79 2.25
C ILE A 94 10.24 7.20 3.59
N LEU A 95 9.64 6.74 4.67
CA LEU A 95 10.14 6.85 6.04
C LEU A 95 10.91 5.57 6.36
N LEU A 96 12.24 5.65 6.26
CA LEU A 96 13.14 4.54 6.58
C LEU A 96 13.27 4.41 8.09
N GLU A 97 13.01 3.22 8.62
CA GLU A 97 13.23 2.92 10.03
C GLU A 97 14.69 2.48 10.23
N ARG A 98 15.48 3.27 10.97
CA ARG A 98 16.85 2.93 11.35
C ARG A 98 17.08 3.20 12.83
N GLN A 99 17.41 2.16 13.59
CA GLN A 99 17.81 2.27 15.00
C GLN A 99 16.79 3.05 15.86
N GLY A 100 15.49 2.83 15.63
CA GLY A 100 14.43 3.50 16.38
C GLY A 100 13.99 4.86 15.83
N LYS A 101 14.68 5.39 14.80
CA LYS A 101 14.40 6.69 14.19
C LYS A 101 13.87 6.54 12.77
N LEU A 102 13.00 7.47 12.38
CA LEU A 102 12.55 7.61 11.01
C LEU A 102 13.44 8.60 10.26
N GLU A 103 13.98 8.15 9.12
CA GLU A 103 14.68 8.99 8.15
C GLU A 103 13.77 9.20 6.94
N GLU A 104 13.47 10.45 6.60
CA GLU A 104 12.66 10.77 5.43
C GLU A 104 13.47 10.72 4.13
N LYS A 105 12.93 10.05 3.12
CA LYS A 105 13.40 10.04 1.73
C LYS A 105 12.29 10.55 0.81
N PRO A 106 12.34 11.82 0.38
CA PRO A 106 11.37 12.34 -0.57
C PRO A 106 11.61 11.73 -1.95
N ILE A 107 10.51 11.34 -2.60
CA ILE A 107 10.52 10.82 -3.96
C ILE A 107 10.03 11.92 -4.91
N LYS A 108 10.83 12.25 -5.92
CA LYS A 108 10.47 13.24 -6.93
C LYS A 108 9.66 12.58 -8.03
N ALA A 109 8.33 12.70 -7.95
CA ALA A 109 7.44 12.25 -9.02
C ALA A 109 6.19 13.14 -9.10
N GLN A 110 5.56 13.16 -10.27
CA GLN A 110 4.30 13.86 -10.53
C GLN A 110 3.24 12.86 -10.97
N GLY A 111 2.00 13.04 -10.53
CA GLY A 111 0.87 12.21 -10.92
C GLY A 111 0.07 11.68 -9.74
N ARG A 112 -0.99 10.94 -10.06
CA ARG A 112 -1.89 10.36 -9.07
C ARG A 112 -1.38 9.00 -8.61
N TYR A 113 -0.28 9.02 -7.85
CA TYR A 113 0.32 7.80 -7.33
C TYR A 113 -0.52 7.09 -6.25
N VAL A 114 -0.37 5.79 -6.22
CA VAL A 114 -0.72 4.92 -5.09
C VAL A 114 0.52 4.14 -4.71
N VAL A 115 0.53 3.54 -3.53
CA VAL A 115 1.68 2.78 -3.04
C VAL A 115 1.25 1.45 -2.44
N HIS A 116 1.98 0.38 -2.77
CA HIS A 116 1.80 -0.91 -2.13
C HIS A 116 3.14 -1.57 -1.82
N THR A 117 3.10 -2.58 -0.96
CA THR A 117 4.24 -3.46 -0.69
C THR A 117 4.32 -4.53 -1.78
N ALA A 118 5.52 -4.79 -2.28
CA ALA A 118 5.82 -5.94 -3.13
C ALA A 118 6.66 -6.95 -2.34
N GLN A 119 6.31 -8.23 -2.48
CA GLN A 119 7.03 -9.34 -1.84
C GLN A 119 8.41 -9.55 -2.49
N PRO A 120 9.36 -10.21 -1.78
CA PRO A 120 10.63 -10.62 -2.37
C PRO A 120 10.42 -11.43 -3.65
N GLY A 121 11.32 -11.29 -4.61
CA GLY A 121 11.21 -11.99 -5.88
C GLY A 121 11.99 -11.34 -7.01
N VAL A 122 11.73 -11.85 -8.22
CA VAL A 122 12.35 -11.35 -9.44
C VAL A 122 11.51 -10.21 -10.01
N THR A 123 12.17 -9.11 -10.37
CA THR A 123 11.59 -8.02 -11.15
C THR A 123 12.50 -7.68 -12.33
N TYR A 124 11.98 -6.95 -13.30
CA TYR A 124 12.70 -6.57 -14.52
C TYR A 124 12.58 -5.07 -14.72
N GLU A 125 13.69 -4.40 -15.00
CA GLU A 125 13.65 -2.99 -15.37
C GLU A 125 13.05 -2.84 -16.78
N PHE A 126 12.15 -1.87 -16.92
CA PHE A 126 11.30 -1.69 -18.08
C PHE A 126 12.09 -1.53 -19.39
N LYS A 127 13.10 -0.66 -19.42
CA LYS A 127 13.80 -0.27 -20.66
C LYS A 127 14.84 -1.30 -21.10
N THR A 128 15.64 -1.79 -20.16
CA THR A 128 16.80 -2.65 -20.39
C THR A 128 16.48 -4.14 -20.25
N ARG A 129 15.31 -4.48 -19.70
CA ARG A 129 14.94 -5.85 -19.29
C ARG A 129 15.95 -6.50 -18.34
N LYS A 130 16.80 -5.69 -17.69
CA LYS A 130 17.76 -6.18 -16.71
C LYS A 130 16.99 -6.83 -15.56
N ARG A 131 17.35 -8.07 -15.25
CA ARG A 131 16.80 -8.84 -14.15
C ARG A 131 17.35 -8.35 -12.81
N TYR A 132 16.46 -8.16 -11.84
CA TYR A 132 16.79 -7.88 -10.44
C TYR A 132 16.16 -8.95 -9.55
N ASP A 133 16.96 -9.52 -8.66
CA ASP A 133 16.53 -10.50 -7.66
C ASP A 133 16.50 -9.79 -6.30
N LEU A 134 15.29 -9.40 -5.88
CA LEU A 134 15.04 -8.65 -4.66
C LEU A 134 14.83 -9.61 -3.50
N LYS A 135 15.77 -9.60 -2.55
CA LYS A 135 15.77 -10.52 -1.40
C LYS A 135 14.78 -10.15 -0.30
N HIS A 136 14.29 -8.92 -0.30
CA HIS A 136 13.44 -8.37 0.74
C HIS A 136 12.22 -7.68 0.11
N GLN A 137 11.30 -7.27 0.97
CA GLN A 137 10.14 -6.52 0.52
C GLN A 137 10.57 -5.18 -0.07
N SER A 138 9.69 -4.61 -0.87
CA SER A 138 9.92 -3.34 -1.55
C SER A 138 8.63 -2.53 -1.61
N PHE A 139 8.74 -1.26 -1.93
CA PHE A 139 7.60 -0.40 -2.21
C PHE A 139 7.43 -0.23 -3.71
N VAL A 140 6.20 -0.27 -4.19
CA VAL A 140 5.87 0.09 -5.57
C VAL A 140 4.99 1.32 -5.50
N PHE A 141 5.48 2.42 -6.08
CA PHE A 141 4.67 3.59 -6.37
C PHE A 141 4.18 3.48 -7.81
N GLU A 142 2.86 3.48 -8.00
CA GLU A 142 2.26 3.37 -9.33
C GLU A 142 1.28 4.51 -9.59
N VAL A 143 1.36 5.09 -10.79
CA VAL A 143 0.22 5.77 -11.42
C VAL A 143 -0.52 4.68 -12.17
N MET A 144 -1.74 4.41 -11.73
CA MET A 144 -2.55 3.30 -12.25
C MET A 144 -2.65 3.37 -13.78
N GLU A 145 -2.44 2.22 -14.42
CA GLU A 145 -2.46 2.04 -15.88
C GLU A 145 -1.41 2.82 -16.69
N ALA A 146 -0.52 3.57 -16.04
CA ALA A 146 0.50 4.38 -16.72
C ALA A 146 1.92 3.95 -16.36
N ARG A 147 2.30 4.08 -15.08
CA ARG A 147 3.71 3.97 -14.67
C ARG A 147 3.83 3.32 -13.31
N ALA A 148 4.87 2.52 -13.12
CA ALA A 148 5.20 1.99 -11.81
C ALA A 148 6.71 1.98 -11.56
N GLU A 149 7.12 2.40 -10.37
CA GLU A 149 8.51 2.43 -9.91
C GLU A 149 8.64 1.70 -8.58
N GLN A 150 9.55 0.73 -8.53
CA GLN A 150 9.78 -0.14 -7.39
C GLN A 150 11.03 0.31 -6.62
N TYR A 151 10.86 0.68 -5.36
CA TYR A 151 11.90 1.12 -4.44
C TYR A 151 12.30 -0.01 -3.49
N TYR A 152 13.59 -0.30 -3.42
CA TYR A 152 14.14 -1.43 -2.67
C TYR A 152 15.47 -1.05 -2.02
N TRP A 153 15.87 -1.81 -1.00
CA TRP A 153 17.15 -1.63 -0.34
C TRP A 153 18.22 -2.51 -0.98
N ARG A 154 19.39 -1.92 -1.28
CA ARG A 154 20.54 -2.66 -1.81
C ARG A 154 21.83 -1.94 -1.45
N ASP A 155 22.85 -2.68 -1.04
CA ASP A 155 24.19 -2.16 -0.75
C ASP A 155 24.17 -0.95 0.22
N GLY A 156 23.32 -1.01 1.25
CA GLY A 156 23.21 0.03 2.26
C GLY A 156 22.50 1.31 1.81
N LYS A 157 21.82 1.30 0.65
CA LYS A 157 21.06 2.45 0.14
C LYS A 157 19.70 2.06 -0.43
N LEU A 158 18.80 3.03 -0.41
CA LEU A 158 17.54 2.96 -1.13
C LEU A 158 17.83 3.16 -2.63
N SER A 159 17.36 2.24 -3.46
CA SER A 159 17.47 2.26 -4.91
C SER A 159 16.08 2.11 -5.53
N SER A 160 15.93 2.45 -6.82
CA SER A 160 14.69 2.26 -7.55
C SER A 160 14.89 1.61 -8.92
N ILE A 161 13.83 0.96 -9.40
CA ILE A 161 13.72 0.37 -10.74
C ILE A 161 12.38 0.82 -11.34
N LEU A 162 12.42 1.38 -12.55
CA LEU A 162 11.21 1.60 -13.35
C LEU A 162 10.73 0.25 -13.88
N ILE A 163 9.52 -0.16 -13.51
CA ILE A 163 8.95 -1.48 -13.90
C ILE A 163 7.88 -1.34 -14.99
N THR A 164 7.29 -0.15 -15.16
CA THR A 164 6.34 0.21 -16.24
C THR A 164 6.44 1.71 -16.49
N ASP A 165 6.30 2.15 -17.75
CA ASP A 165 6.32 3.56 -18.20
C ASP A 165 5.25 3.80 -19.27
#